data_AF-A0A927Y2B6-F1
#
_entry.id   AF-A0A927Y2B6-F1
#
_cell.length_a   1.000
_cell.length_b   1.000
_cell.length_c   1.000
_cell.angle_alpha   90.00
_cell.angle_beta   90.00
_cell.angle_gamma   90.00
#
_symmetry.space_group_name_H-M   'P 1'
#
loop_
_entity.id
_entity.type
_entity.pdbx_description
1 polymer ?
#
loop_
_entity_poly.entity_id
_entity_poly.type
_entity_poly.pdbx_seq_one_letter_code
_entity_poly.pdbx_strand_id
1 'polypeptide(L)'
;MSLVIFFEIMFVIFIGYVGIILGYKSNKNKMLSTIVMGFALYSVAQIVTFIIIFIFGLFNPNVMNLINTTEAINIETIKLLLYVATGIYFSYVVILYLLGKKLLNRGVNVD
;
A
#
# COMPACT_ATOMS: atom_id res chain seq x y z
N MET A 1 -16.63 0.84 -7.94
CA MET A 1 -15.47 1.63 -8.40
C MET A 1 -15.05 2.67 -7.36
N SER A 2 -15.94 3.48 -6.80
CA SER A 2 -15.55 4.53 -5.81
C SER A 2 -14.87 4.02 -4.52
N LEU A 3 -15.15 2.78 -4.10
CA LEU A 3 -14.57 2.19 -2.89
C LEU A 3 -13.06 1.95 -2.98
N VAL A 4 -12.52 1.54 -4.13
CA VAL A 4 -11.08 1.28 -4.27
C VAL A 4 -10.29 2.58 -4.10
N ILE A 5 -10.78 3.67 -4.70
CA ILE A 5 -10.18 5.00 -4.62
C ILE A 5 -10.23 5.50 -3.17
N PHE A 6 -11.35 5.28 -2.48
CA PHE A 6 -11.47 5.64 -1.07
C PHE A 6 -10.41 4.94 -0.21
N PHE A 7 -10.25 3.62 -0.34
CA PHE A 7 -9.25 2.87 0.41
C PHE A 7 -7.81 3.22 0.01
N GLU A 8 -7.56 3.49 -1.26
CA GLU A 8 -6.26 3.93 -1.76
C GLU A 8 -5.85 5.29 -1.15
N ILE A 9 -6.77 6.26 -1.11
CA ILE A 9 -6.52 7.57 -0.47
C ILE A 9 -6.27 7.38 1.03
N MET A 10 -7.10 6.59 1.71
CA MET A 10 -6.88 6.27 3.13
C MET A 10 -5.49 5.66 3.33
N PHE A 11 -5.12 4.66 2.53
CA PHE A 11 -3.83 4.01 2.59
C PHE A 11 -2.67 5.00 2.49
N VAL A 12 -2.70 5.92 1.52
CA VAL A 12 -1.66 6.95 1.36
C VAL A 12 -1.58 7.86 2.60
N ILE A 13 -2.72 8.29 3.16
CA ILE A 13 -2.75 9.11 4.38
C ILE A 13 -2.14 8.35 5.57
N PHE A 14 -2.49 7.08 5.74
CA PHE A 14 -1.96 6.24 6.82
C PHE A 14 -0.46 5.98 6.66
N ILE A 15 0.04 5.78 5.44
CA ILE A 15 1.48 5.72 5.18
C ILE A 15 2.17 7.01 5.59
N GLY A 16 1.59 8.17 5.23
CA GLY A 16 2.12 9.47 5.64
C GLY A 16 2.24 9.57 7.16
N TYR A 17 1.17 9.26 7.88
CA TYR A 17 1.15 9.31 9.35
C TYR A 17 2.17 8.37 10.00
N VAL A 18 2.20 7.10 9.58
CA VAL A 18 3.14 6.10 10.11
C VAL A 18 4.58 6.47 9.74
N GLY A 19 4.81 6.98 8.52
CA GLY A 19 6.10 7.45 8.06
C GLY A 19 6.63 8.62 8.89
N ILE A 20 5.77 9.58 9.25
CA ILE A 20 6.08 10.67 10.17
C ILE A 20 6.52 10.12 11.53
N ILE A 21 5.70 9.28 12.17
CA ILE A 21 6.03 8.76 13.50
C ILE A 21 7.37 7.99 13.50
N LEU A 22 7.60 7.15 12.48
CA LEU A 22 8.81 6.34 12.40
C LEU A 22 10.05 7.18 12.04
N GLY A 23 9.92 8.13 11.11
CA GLY A 23 11.03 8.97 10.69
C GLY A 23 11.42 10.01 11.72
N TYR A 24 10.47 10.55 12.49
CA TYR A 24 10.73 11.53 13.53
C TYR A 24 11.49 10.96 14.74
N LYS A 25 11.45 9.62 14.92
CA LYS A 25 12.27 8.89 15.90
C LYS A 25 13.78 8.97 15.59
N SER A 26 14.18 9.37 14.39
CA SER A 26 15.59 9.45 13.99
C SER A 26 16.31 10.65 14.64
N ASN A 27 17.55 10.43 15.08
CA ASN A 27 18.34 11.43 15.81
C ASN A 27 18.92 12.56 14.92
N LYS A 28 18.99 12.37 13.60
CA LYS A 28 19.53 13.36 12.64
C LYS A 28 18.59 13.53 11.46
N ASN A 29 18.41 14.78 11.03
CA ASN A 29 17.60 15.16 9.87
C ASN A 29 16.18 14.55 9.87
N LYS A 30 15.43 14.78 10.97
CA LYS A 30 14.07 14.25 11.20
C LYS A 30 13.14 14.39 9.98
N MET A 31 13.21 15.52 9.29
CA MET A 31 12.41 15.80 8.08
C MET A 31 12.77 14.85 6.92
N LEU A 32 14.05 14.70 6.60
CA LEU A 32 14.49 13.80 5.53
C LEU A 32 14.18 12.34 5.88
N SER A 33 14.41 11.95 7.14
CA SER A 33 14.12 10.59 7.62
C SER A 33 12.63 10.24 7.51
N THR A 34 11.74 11.21 7.73
CA THR A 34 10.29 11.06 7.57
C THR A 34 9.89 10.80 6.13
N ILE A 35 10.42 11.59 5.20
CA ILE A 35 10.13 11.44 3.77
C ILE A 35 10.62 10.07 3.28
N VAL A 36 11.85 9.70 3.63
CA VAL A 36 12.44 8.40 3.26
C VAL A 36 11.63 7.25 3.84
N MET A 37 11.18 7.34 5.09
CA MET A 37 10.42 6.27 5.72
C MET A 37 9.03 6.10 5.10
N GLY A 38 8.32 7.20 4.81
CA GLY A 38 7.04 7.15 4.08
C GLY A 38 7.20 6.52 2.69
N PHE A 39 8.23 6.93 1.95
CA PHE A 39 8.53 6.37 0.63
C PHE A 39 8.91 4.88 0.71
N ALA A 40 9.69 4.47 1.71
CA ALA A 40 10.06 3.09 1.92
C ALA A 40 8.84 2.21 2.24
N LEU A 41 7.95 2.67 3.14
CA LEU A 41 6.70 1.96 3.45
C LEU A 41 5.81 1.81 2.21
N TYR A 42 5.69 2.87 1.40
CA TYR A 42 4.92 2.81 0.15
C TYR A 42 5.54 1.82 -0.84
N SER A 43 6.86 1.87 -1.02
CA SER A 43 7.57 0.98 -1.95
C SER A 43 7.42 -0.48 -1.55
N VAL A 44 7.54 -0.79 -0.25
CA VAL A 44 7.31 -2.15 0.26
C VAL A 44 5.88 -2.61 -0.02
N ALA A 45 4.88 -1.76 0.27
CA ALA A 45 3.49 -2.09 -0.01
C ALA A 45 3.24 -2.33 -1.51
N GLN A 46 3.87 -1.55 -2.41
CA GLN A 46 3.70 -1.78 -3.84
C GLN A 46 4.38 -3.06 -4.34
N ILE A 47 5.55 -3.41 -3.80
CA ILE A 47 6.18 -4.70 -4.09
C ILE A 47 5.25 -5.84 -3.66
N VAL A 48 4.65 -5.76 -2.46
CA VAL A 48 3.70 -6.76 -1.97
C VAL A 48 2.46 -6.82 -2.87
N THR A 49 1.92 -5.68 -3.31
CA THR A 49 0.79 -5.63 -4.25
C THR A 49 1.11 -6.35 -5.55
N PHE A 50 2.29 -6.09 -6.15
CA PHE A 50 2.70 -6.78 -7.37
C PHE A 50 2.86 -8.28 -7.17
N ILE A 51 3.42 -8.72 -6.04
CA ILE A 51 3.54 -10.15 -5.71
C ILE A 51 2.14 -10.79 -5.61
N ILE A 52 1.18 -10.14 -4.95
CA ILE A 52 -0.19 -10.66 -4.83
C ILE A 52 -0.86 -10.75 -6.21
N ILE A 53 -0.72 -9.73 -7.05
CA ILE A 53 -1.29 -9.74 -8.41
C ILE A 53 -0.64 -10.83 -9.26
N PHE A 54 0.68 -11.02 -9.15
CA PHE A 54 1.39 -12.08 -9.86
C PHE A 54 0.91 -13.47 -9.43
N ILE A 55 0.81 -13.72 -8.12
CA ILE A 55 0.27 -14.97 -7.58
C ILE A 55 -1.17 -15.19 -8.08
N PHE A 56 -2.00 -14.15 -8.10
CA PHE A 56 -3.36 -14.25 -8.65
C PHE A 56 -3.36 -14.58 -10.15
N GLY A 57 -2.43 -14.00 -10.91
CA GLY A 57 -2.20 -14.33 -12.31
C GLY A 57 -1.88 -15.81 -12.55
N LEU A 58 -1.13 -16.47 -11.65
CA LEU A 58 -0.83 -17.90 -11.79
C LEU A 58 -2.09 -18.78 -11.83
N PHE A 59 -3.20 -18.32 -11.25
CA PHE A 59 -4.49 -19.02 -11.27
C PHE A 59 -5.47 -18.49 -12.32
N ASN A 60 -5.21 -17.31 -12.90
CA ASN A 60 -6.08 -16.68 -13.88
C ASN A 60 -5.28 -16.25 -15.13
N PRO A 61 -5.40 -17.00 -16.25
CA PRO A 61 -4.67 -16.71 -17.48
C PRO A 61 -4.92 -15.29 -18.00
N ASN A 62 -6.13 -14.77 -17.86
CA ASN A 62 -6.46 -13.42 -18.32
C ASN A 62 -5.69 -12.35 -17.52
N VAL A 63 -5.44 -12.60 -16.23
CA VAL A 63 -4.63 -11.70 -15.39
C VAL A 63 -3.14 -11.88 -15.68
N MET A 64 -2.66 -13.11 -15.87
CA MET A 64 -1.27 -13.37 -16.25
C MET A 64 -0.91 -12.74 -17.61
N ASN A 65 -1.85 -12.74 -18.55
CA ASN A 65 -1.66 -12.11 -19.84
C ASN A 65 -1.42 -10.60 -19.72
N LEU A 66 -1.96 -9.92 -18.68
CA LEU A 66 -1.65 -8.51 -18.42
C LEU A 66 -0.20 -8.26 -18.01
N ILE A 67 0.48 -9.28 -17.49
CA ILE A 67 1.87 -9.21 -17.04
C ILE A 67 2.81 -9.62 -18.18
N ASN A 68 2.45 -10.65 -18.95
CA ASN A 68 3.34 -11.28 -19.92
C ASN A 68 3.11 -10.87 -21.38
N THR A 69 1.97 -10.27 -21.73
CA THR A 69 1.61 -10.00 -23.13
C THR A 69 1.11 -8.57 -23.32
N THR A 70 1.26 -8.05 -24.55
CA THR A 70 0.73 -6.74 -24.97
C THR A 70 -0.61 -6.85 -25.70
N GLU A 71 -1.30 -7.99 -25.59
CA GLU A 71 -2.59 -8.20 -26.24
C GLU A 71 -3.70 -7.33 -25.63
N ALA A 72 -4.82 -7.20 -26.35
CA ALA A 72 -5.93 -6.35 -25.96
C ALA A 72 -6.49 -6.74 -24.59
N ILE A 73 -6.44 -5.80 -23.66
CA ILE A 73 -6.88 -5.97 -22.26
C ILE A 73 -8.40 -6.10 -22.20
N ASN A 74 -8.89 -7.21 -21.66
CA ASN A 74 -10.32 -7.40 -21.42
C ASN A 74 -10.80 -6.53 -20.22
N ILE A 75 -11.89 -5.78 -20.42
CA ILE A 75 -12.54 -4.94 -19.41
C ILE A 75 -12.96 -5.75 -18.17
N GLU A 76 -13.36 -7.01 -18.35
CA GLU A 76 -13.73 -7.89 -17.23
C GLU A 76 -12.55 -8.16 -16.30
N THR A 77 -11.34 -8.35 -16.87
CA THR A 77 -10.11 -8.53 -16.11
C THR A 77 -9.77 -7.29 -15.30
N ILE A 78 -9.97 -6.09 -15.86
CA ILE A 78 -9.77 -4.83 -15.13
C ILE A 78 -10.75 -4.74 -13.95
N LYS A 79 -12.04 -5.05 -14.15
CA LYS A 79 -13.04 -5.04 -13.08
C LYS A 79 -12.66 -6.00 -11.95
N LEU A 80 -12.22 -7.21 -12.30
CA LEU A 80 -11.74 -8.20 -11.34
C LEU A 80 -10.56 -7.66 -10.53
N LEU A 81 -9.56 -7.08 -11.18
CA LEU A 81 -8.40 -6.48 -10.51
C LEU A 81 -8.78 -5.34 -9.58
N LEU A 82 -9.76 -4.51 -9.93
CA LEU A 82 -10.25 -3.44 -9.04
C LEU A 82 -10.88 -3.99 -7.76
N TYR A 83 -11.60 -5.12 -7.83
CA TYR A 83 -12.12 -5.80 -6.63
C TYR A 83 -10.99 -6.39 -5.79
N VAL A 84 -9.99 -7.03 -6.41
CA VAL A 84 -8.82 -7.54 -5.70
C VAL A 84 -8.06 -6.40 -5.03
N ALA A 85 -7.81 -5.30 -5.74
CA ALA A 85 -7.16 -4.09 -5.22
C ALA A 85 -7.92 -3.50 -4.03
N THR A 86 -9.26 -3.52 -4.06
CA THR A 86 -10.09 -3.09 -2.92
C THR A 86 -9.76 -3.92 -1.66
N GLY A 87 -9.67 -5.24 -1.80
CA GLY A 87 -9.29 -6.14 -0.70
C GLY A 87 -7.86 -5.89 -0.20
N ILE A 88 -6.91 -5.69 -1.12
CA ILE A 88 -5.51 -5.37 -0.78
C ILE A 88 -5.44 -4.07 0.01
N TYR A 89 -6.01 -2.97 -0.51
CA TYR A 89 -5.94 -1.67 0.17
C TYR A 89 -6.68 -1.67 1.51
N PHE A 90 -7.82 -2.37 1.62
CA PHE A 90 -8.48 -2.56 2.90
C PHE A 90 -7.56 -3.24 3.93
N SER A 91 -6.86 -4.31 3.53
CA SER A 91 -5.90 -4.98 4.41
C SER A 91 -4.74 -4.07 4.84
N TYR A 92 -4.22 -3.25 3.92
CA TYR A 92 -3.16 -2.29 4.24
C TYR A 92 -3.62 -1.22 5.22
N VAL A 93 -4.83 -0.67 5.04
CA VAL A 93 -5.40 0.31 5.96
C VAL A 93 -5.52 -0.29 7.37
N VAL A 94 -6.00 -1.53 7.50
CA VAL A 94 -6.11 -2.22 8.79
C VAL A 94 -4.72 -2.41 9.43
N ILE A 95 -3.75 -2.93 8.68
CA ILE A 95 -2.38 -3.16 9.17
C ILE A 95 -1.74 -1.83 9.62
N LEU A 96 -1.82 -0.79 8.80
CA LEU A 96 -1.24 0.52 9.10
C LEU A 96 -1.94 1.20 10.27
N TYR A 97 -3.25 1.04 10.42
CA TYR A 97 -3.99 1.52 11.59
C TYR A 97 -3.47 0.87 12.88
N LEU A 98 -3.31 -0.46 12.89
CA LEU A 98 -2.79 -1.18 14.04
C LEU A 98 -1.33 -0.79 14.35
N LEU A 99 -0.49 -0.66 13.33
CA LEU A 99 0.88 -0.19 13.48
C LEU A 99 0.94 1.23 14.02
N GLY A 100 0.17 2.16 13.44
CA GLY A 100 0.08 3.55 13.87
C GLY A 100 -0.36 3.67 15.32
N LYS A 101 -1.44 2.96 15.71
CA LYS A 101 -1.92 2.93 17.10
C LYS A 101 -0.84 2.41 18.06
N LYS A 102 -0.13 1.34 17.68
CA LYS A 102 0.95 0.76 18.50
C LYS A 102 2.14 1.71 18.64
N LEU A 103 2.48 2.44 17.58
CA LEU A 103 3.57 3.41 17.59
C LEU A 103 3.22 4.65 18.42
N LEU A 104 1.98 5.14 18.31
CA LEU A 104 1.48 6.25 19.11
C LEU A 104 1.47 5.91 20.61
N ASN A 105 0.95 4.72 20.96
CA ASN A 105 0.91 4.25 22.36
C ASN A 105 2.30 4.02 22.98
N ARG A 106 3.35 3.86 22.16
CA ARG A 106 4.73 3.72 22.65
C ARG A 106 5.37 5.05 23.02
N GLY A 107 4.63 6.16 22.97
CA GLY A 107 5.11 7.47 23.41
C GLY A 107 6.29 7.96 22.58
N VAL A 108 6.23 7.78 21.26
CA VAL A 108 7.17 8.48 20.37
C VAL A 108 6.91 9.97 20.57
N ASN A 109 7.73 10.64 21.39
CA ASN A 109 7.70 12.08 21.56
C ASN A 109 7.98 12.70 20.19
N VAL A 110 6.95 13.30 19.61
CA VAL A 110 7.03 14.00 18.32
C VAL A 110 7.38 15.49 18.51
N ASP A 111 7.86 15.87 19.69
CA ASP A 111 8.37 17.22 19.99
C ASP A 111 9.67 17.52 19.21
#